data_AF-E6XLQ0-F1
#
_entry.id   AF-E6XLQ0-F1
#
_cell.length_a   1.000
_cell.length_b   1.000
_cell.length_c   1.000
_cell.angle_alpha   90.00
_cell.angle_beta   90.00
_cell.angle_gamma   90.00
#
_symmetry.space_group_name_H-M   'P 1'
#
loop_
_entity.id
_entity.type
_entity.pdbx_description
1 polymer ?
#
loop_
_entity_poly.entity_id
_entity_poly.type
_entity_poly.pdbx_seq_one_letter_code
_entity_poly.pdbx_strand_id
1 'polypeptide(L)'
;MSYIIAFISFEDSTKEFPVQCFRTDIKQGDKVIARRADGKLRPAIIRDLKYLNWDCNGRIECKADEIEHRSDGEIILPKGSPLAYGISTPDVFIKELKSHGWVPVKSKRRQYRTVLGFANSANVAYIFVRKNGVDIQMLPRTDNQIVKPYSMHEISFNEGKMVQHFLAHTTFNLFEGILRFSKSFIENEADLERYFIPQGRSDKRTEELKQQARERQASRNEMLDIYDACSDGNGGPAYLGDGMWISSDGGLHDWGR
;
A
#
# COMPACT_ATOMS: atom_id res chain seq x y z
N MET A 1 7.84 -2.34 4.57
CA MET A 1 6.66 -2.07 3.71
C MET A 1 7.04 -1.02 2.69
N SER A 2 6.90 -1.34 1.40
CA SER A 2 7.08 -0.37 0.31
C SER A 2 5.77 -0.13 -0.42
N TYR A 3 5.57 1.11 -0.85
CA TYR A 3 4.47 1.52 -1.70
C TYR A 3 4.58 0.90 -3.11
N ILE A 4 5.77 0.98 -3.71
CA ILE A 4 6.09 0.47 -5.04
C ILE A 4 6.63 -0.95 -4.90
N ILE A 5 5.98 -1.91 -5.56
CA ILE A 5 6.38 -3.31 -5.59
C ILE A 5 6.82 -3.65 -7.00
N ALA A 6 8.06 -4.12 -7.12
CA ALA A 6 8.59 -4.62 -8.36
C ALA A 6 8.41 -6.14 -8.41
N PHE A 7 7.93 -6.65 -9.53
CA PHE A 7 7.91 -8.07 -9.83
C PHE A 7 9.15 -8.36 -10.67
N ILE A 8 10.05 -9.18 -10.13
CA ILE A 8 11.33 -9.49 -10.76
C ILE A 8 11.40 -10.96 -11.18
N SER A 9 12.15 -11.24 -12.25
CA SER A 9 12.58 -12.60 -12.60
C SER A 9 14.10 -12.69 -12.53
N PHE A 10 14.62 -13.81 -12.03
CA PHE A 10 16.04 -14.12 -12.08
C PHE A 10 16.39 -14.77 -13.43
N GLU A 11 17.64 -14.71 -13.87
CA GLU A 11 18.06 -15.25 -15.18
C GLU A 11 17.71 -16.73 -15.36
N ASP A 12 17.79 -17.52 -14.28
CA ASP A 12 17.49 -18.96 -14.29
C ASP A 12 16.00 -19.30 -14.04
N SER A 13 15.10 -18.30 -14.00
CA SER A 13 13.70 -18.55 -13.63
C SER A 13 12.71 -17.66 -14.39
N THR A 14 11.68 -18.30 -14.94
CA THR A 14 10.49 -17.61 -15.49
C THR A 14 9.50 -17.15 -14.42
N LYS A 15 9.74 -17.52 -13.15
CA LYS A 15 8.85 -17.16 -12.04
C LYS A 15 9.09 -15.72 -11.60
N GLU A 16 8.00 -15.00 -11.40
CA GLU A 16 8.03 -13.64 -10.86
C GLU A 16 8.02 -13.65 -9.33
N PHE A 17 8.83 -12.77 -8.75
CA PHE A 17 8.94 -12.60 -7.31
C PHE A 17 8.69 -11.12 -6.95
N PRO A 18 7.76 -10.83 -6.03
CA PRO A 18 7.53 -9.46 -5.57
C PRO A 18 8.64 -9.02 -4.59
N VAL A 19 9.21 -7.85 -4.84
CA VAL A 19 10.21 -7.21 -3.99
C VAL A 19 9.89 -5.74 -3.76
N GLN A 20 10.34 -5.21 -2.63
CA GLN A 20 10.21 -3.79 -2.30
C GLN A 20 11.05 -2.95 -3.27
N CYS A 21 10.44 -1.92 -3.85
CA CYS A 21 11.13 -0.91 -4.63
C CYS A 21 10.98 0.45 -3.95
N PHE A 22 12.09 1.15 -3.70
CA PHE A 22 12.07 2.50 -3.11
C PHE A 22 12.57 3.54 -4.11
N ARG A 23 12.51 3.24 -5.41
CA ARG A 23 13.09 4.05 -6.48
C ARG A 23 12.07 4.31 -7.57
N THR A 24 11.86 5.57 -7.92
CA THR A 24 10.91 5.97 -8.98
C THR A 24 11.54 5.98 -10.38
N ASP A 25 12.88 5.87 -10.46
CA ASP A 25 13.63 5.86 -11.71
C ASP A 25 13.76 4.46 -12.34
N ILE A 26 13.29 3.42 -11.65
CA ILE A 26 13.27 2.03 -12.14
C ILE A 26 12.02 1.80 -13.00
N LYS A 27 12.20 1.12 -14.14
CA LYS A 27 11.14 0.81 -15.10
C LYS A 27 11.12 -0.67 -15.45
N GLN A 28 10.04 -1.11 -16.08
CA GLN A 28 9.94 -2.44 -16.67
C GLN A 28 11.07 -2.66 -17.69
N GLY A 29 11.72 -3.83 -17.62
CA GLY A 29 12.87 -4.18 -18.45
C GLY A 29 14.23 -3.81 -17.84
N ASP A 30 14.28 -2.99 -16.79
CA ASP A 30 15.54 -2.64 -16.14
C ASP A 30 16.20 -3.86 -15.50
N LYS A 31 17.54 -3.93 -15.62
CA LYS A 31 18.36 -4.88 -14.87
C LYS A 31 18.70 -4.29 -13.51
N VAL A 32 18.47 -5.05 -12.45
CA VAL A 32 18.65 -4.61 -11.07
C VAL A 32 19.36 -5.67 -10.25
N ILE A 33 19.92 -5.25 -9.12
CA ILE A 33 20.38 -6.16 -8.07
C ILE A 33 19.32 -6.18 -6.96
N ALA A 34 18.81 -7.38 -6.68
CA ALA A 34 17.84 -7.60 -5.63
C ALA A 34 18.44 -8.42 -4.49
N ARG A 35 18.13 -8.04 -3.24
CA ARG A 35 18.39 -8.83 -2.05
C ARG A 35 17.15 -9.64 -1.71
N ARG A 36 17.31 -10.96 -1.56
CA ARG A 36 16.24 -11.86 -1.12
C ARG A 36 16.24 -12.02 0.40
N ALA A 37 15.25 -12.77 0.90
CA ALA A 37 15.14 -13.11 2.33
C ALA A 37 16.36 -13.88 2.88
N ASP A 38 17.12 -14.56 2.03
CA ASP A 38 18.37 -15.26 2.37
C ASP A 38 19.57 -14.30 2.53
N GLY A 39 19.35 -12.99 2.35
CA GLY A 39 20.38 -11.95 2.43
C GLY A 39 21.29 -11.86 1.20
N LYS A 40 21.19 -12.80 0.25
CA LYS A 40 22.07 -12.86 -0.93
C LYS A 40 21.61 -11.87 -2.00
N LEU A 41 22.59 -11.26 -2.66
CA LEU A 41 22.40 -10.38 -3.81
C LEU A 41 22.35 -11.22 -5.08
N ARG A 42 21.38 -10.92 -5.96
CA ARG A 42 21.23 -11.61 -7.23
C ARG A 42 20.83 -10.61 -8.32
N PRO A 43 21.38 -10.74 -9.54
CA PRO A 43 20.89 -9.98 -10.68
C PRO A 43 19.49 -10.44 -11.05
N ALA A 44 18.64 -9.50 -11.43
CA ALA A 44 17.27 -9.76 -11.85
C ALA A 44 16.79 -8.72 -12.87
N ILE A 45 15.70 -9.03 -13.55
CA ILE A 45 15.05 -8.15 -14.51
C ILE A 45 13.67 -7.76 -13.98
N ILE A 46 13.33 -6.48 -14.06
CA ILE A 46 11.99 -5.99 -13.72
C ILE A 46 10.99 -6.44 -14.79
N ARG A 47 10.03 -7.26 -14.39
CA ARG A 47 8.92 -7.71 -15.24
C ARG A 47 7.72 -6.79 -15.15
N ASP A 48 7.44 -6.26 -13.97
CA ASP A 48 6.33 -5.34 -13.75
C ASP A 48 6.57 -4.47 -12.50
N LEU A 49 5.89 -3.33 -12.44
CA LEU A 49 5.90 -2.41 -11.31
C LEU A 49 4.46 -2.07 -10.93
N LYS A 50 4.08 -2.40 -9.70
CA LYS A 50 2.73 -2.14 -9.19
C LYS A 50 2.79 -1.37 -7.89
N TYR A 51 1.80 -0.51 -7.70
CA TYR A 51 1.61 0.24 -6.47
C TYR A 51 0.73 -0.55 -5.50
N LEU A 52 1.30 -1.39 -4.65
CA LEU A 52 0.53 -2.35 -3.82
C LEU A 52 0.63 -2.09 -2.32
N ASN A 53 1.61 -1.29 -1.88
CA ASN A 53 1.82 -1.02 -0.45
C ASN A 53 2.02 -2.28 0.42
N TRP A 54 2.84 -3.21 -0.08
CA TRP A 54 3.12 -4.51 0.54
C TRP A 54 4.39 -4.51 1.37
N ASP A 55 4.49 -5.48 2.25
CA ASP A 55 5.71 -5.78 3.00
C ASP A 55 6.35 -7.04 2.45
N CYS A 56 7.24 -6.89 1.48
CA CYS A 56 7.97 -8.03 0.89
C CYS A 56 9.27 -8.30 1.66
N ASN A 57 9.68 -9.57 1.71
CA ASN A 57 10.92 -10.00 2.35
C ASN A 57 12.18 -9.69 1.54
N GLY A 58 12.02 -9.41 0.24
CA GLY A 58 13.10 -8.98 -0.65
C GLY A 58 12.95 -7.52 -1.03
N ARG A 59 14.06 -6.91 -1.48
CA ARG A 59 14.09 -5.52 -1.94
C ARG A 59 15.10 -5.32 -3.07
N ILE A 60 14.89 -4.30 -3.87
CA ILE A 60 15.88 -3.81 -4.84
C ILE A 60 16.91 -2.96 -4.09
N GLU A 61 18.19 -3.21 -4.34
CA GLU A 61 19.28 -2.44 -3.75
C GLU A 61 19.75 -1.33 -4.71
N CYS A 62 19.94 -1.66 -5.99
CA CYS A 62 20.46 -0.73 -7.00
C CYS A 62 20.14 -1.23 -8.42
N LYS A 63 20.39 -0.38 -9.42
CA LYS A 63 20.42 -0.83 -10.82
C LYS A 63 21.70 -1.63 -11.10
N ALA A 64 21.67 -2.49 -12.11
CA ALA A 64 22.80 -3.36 -12.43
C ALA A 64 23.97 -2.62 -13.10
N ASP A 65 23.77 -1.43 -13.64
CA ASP A 65 24.82 -0.55 -14.16
C ASP A 65 25.51 0.27 -13.06
N GLU A 66 24.96 0.27 -11.84
CA GLU A 66 25.52 0.99 -10.69
C GLU A 66 26.52 0.14 -9.89
N ILE A 67 26.65 -1.16 -10.17
CA ILE A 67 27.55 -2.04 -9.41
C ILE A 67 28.98 -2.00 -9.96
N GLU A 68 29.93 -2.11 -9.04
CA GLU A 68 31.32 -2.40 -9.38
C GLU A 68 31.51 -3.91 -9.34
N HIS A 69 32.07 -4.47 -10.41
CA HIS A 69 32.46 -5.88 -10.45
C HIS A 69 33.87 -6.02 -9.89
N ARG A 70 34.04 -6.90 -8.91
CA ARG A 70 35.37 -7.38 -8.52
C ARG A 70 35.75 -8.58 -9.38
N SER A 71 37.05 -8.80 -9.56
CA SER A 71 37.67 -9.83 -10.42
C SER A 71 37.25 -11.28 -10.09
N ASP A 72 36.58 -11.50 -8.96
CA ASP A 72 36.12 -12.79 -8.43
C ASP A 72 34.61 -13.05 -8.67
N GLY A 73 33.88 -12.12 -9.30
CA GLY A 73 32.44 -12.23 -9.53
C GLY A 73 31.58 -11.85 -8.33
N GLU A 74 32.15 -11.31 -7.25
CA GLU A 74 31.39 -10.79 -6.12
C GLU A 74 30.69 -9.47 -6.48
N ILE A 75 29.39 -9.36 -6.17
CA ILE A 75 28.60 -8.13 -6.39
C ILE A 75 28.86 -7.16 -5.25
N ILE A 76 29.57 -6.06 -5.54
CA ILE A 76 29.77 -4.98 -4.58
C ILE A 76 28.67 -3.93 -4.80
N LEU A 77 27.89 -3.68 -3.75
CA LEU A 77 26.93 -2.59 -3.78
C LEU A 77 27.68 -1.26 -3.78
N PRO A 78 27.32 -0.32 -4.67
CA PRO A 78 27.97 0.97 -4.75
C PRO A 78 27.92 1.73 -3.41
N LYS A 79 29.08 2.23 -2.99
CA LYS A 79 29.16 3.10 -1.81
C LYS A 79 28.49 4.44 -2.14
N GLY A 80 27.32 4.67 -1.55
CA GLY A 80 26.59 5.93 -1.68
C GLY A 80 25.45 5.92 -2.69
N SER A 81 25.15 4.80 -3.37
CA SER A 81 23.95 4.76 -4.20
C SER A 81 22.68 4.86 -3.35
N PRO A 82 21.70 5.66 -3.81
CA PRO A 82 20.48 5.86 -3.07
C PRO A 82 19.63 4.59 -3.08
N LEU A 83 19.49 3.97 -1.91
CA LEU A 83 18.48 2.94 -1.66
C LEU A 83 17.07 3.45 -1.96
N ALA A 84 16.83 4.73 -1.71
CA ALA A 84 15.59 5.41 -2.04
C ALA A 84 15.85 6.57 -2.99
N TYR A 85 15.17 6.59 -4.14
CA TYR A 85 15.30 7.64 -5.17
C TYR A 85 13.92 8.18 -5.56
N GLY A 86 13.83 9.50 -5.70
CA GLY A 86 12.59 10.22 -5.96
C GLY A 86 11.60 10.16 -4.80
N ILE A 87 10.33 10.49 -5.07
CA ILE A 87 9.28 10.56 -4.05
C ILE A 87 8.64 9.17 -3.85
N SER A 88 9.42 8.24 -3.31
CA SER A 88 9.04 6.83 -3.15
C SER A 88 8.57 6.45 -1.75
N THR A 89 8.79 7.32 -0.76
CA THR A 89 8.47 7.07 0.65
C THR A 89 7.68 8.22 1.27
N PRO A 90 6.88 7.96 2.32
CA PRO A 90 6.18 9.01 3.06
C PRO A 90 7.13 10.08 3.63
N ASP A 91 8.31 9.70 4.08
CA ASP A 91 9.25 10.63 4.72
C ASP A 91 9.83 11.63 3.71
N VAL A 92 10.21 11.16 2.53
CA VAL A 92 10.66 12.02 1.43
C VAL A 92 9.52 12.93 0.96
N PHE A 93 8.30 12.39 0.80
CA PHE A 93 7.11 13.16 0.45
C PHE A 93 6.80 14.27 1.46
N ILE A 94 6.84 13.97 2.76
CA ILE A 94 6.60 14.94 3.84
C ILE A 94 7.70 16.01 3.84
N LYS A 95 8.96 15.62 3.64
CA LYS A 95 10.08 16.57 3.55
C LYS A 95 9.88 17.55 2.39
N GLU A 96 9.44 17.06 1.24
CA GLU A 96 9.18 17.88 0.05
C GLU A 96 7.98 18.83 0.23
N LEU A 97 6.91 18.40 0.90
CA LEU A 97 5.81 19.32 1.25
C LEU A 97 6.29 20.44 2.18
N LYS A 98 7.12 20.12 3.17
CA LYS A 98 7.66 21.13 4.08
C LYS A 98 8.57 22.13 3.37
N SER A 99 9.38 21.71 2.40
CA SER A 99 10.19 22.66 1.60
C SER A 99 9.33 23.58 0.73
N HIS A 100 8.11 23.18 0.37
CA HIS A 100 7.12 24.05 -0.28
C HIS A 100 6.29 24.90 0.70
N GLY A 101 6.64 24.94 1.99
CA GLY A 101 5.99 25.80 2.98
C GLY A 101 4.75 25.21 3.65
N TRP A 102 4.44 23.92 3.42
CA TRP A 102 3.38 23.25 4.18
C TRP A 102 3.81 23.07 5.64
N VAL A 103 2.96 23.52 6.56
CA VAL A 103 3.26 23.52 7.99
C VAL A 103 2.65 22.31 8.69
N PRO A 104 3.40 21.62 9.58
CA PRO A 104 2.87 20.48 10.31
C PRO A 104 1.79 20.92 11.31
N VAL A 105 0.71 20.15 11.43
CA VAL A 105 -0.34 20.32 12.43
C VAL A 105 -0.60 19.01 13.18
N LYS A 106 -1.14 19.09 14.39
CA LYS A 106 -1.48 17.92 15.20
C LYS A 106 -2.87 17.40 14.82
N SER A 107 -3.07 16.10 14.92
CA SER A 107 -4.39 15.47 14.78
C SER A 107 -4.73 14.67 16.04
N LYS A 108 -5.99 14.73 16.49
CA LYS A 108 -6.51 13.84 17.54
C LYS A 108 -6.63 12.39 17.05
N ARG A 109 -6.72 12.16 15.74
CA ARG A 109 -6.97 10.85 15.14
C ARG A 109 -5.67 10.10 14.94
N ARG A 110 -5.46 9.04 15.73
CA ARG A 110 -4.24 8.20 15.75
C ARG A 110 -3.89 7.55 14.40
N GLN A 111 -4.85 7.43 13.48
CA GLN A 111 -4.60 6.86 12.15
C GLN A 111 -3.70 7.76 11.28
N TYR A 112 -3.68 9.07 11.55
CA TYR A 112 -2.86 10.04 10.84
C TYR A 112 -1.53 10.20 11.55
N ARG A 113 -0.47 9.85 10.83
CA ARG A 113 0.91 9.95 11.33
C ARG A 113 1.41 11.38 11.24
N THR A 114 1.08 12.05 10.15
CA THR A 114 1.47 13.43 9.87
C THR A 114 0.29 14.14 9.21
N VAL A 115 0.04 15.37 9.63
CA VAL A 115 -0.89 16.27 8.94
C VAL A 115 -0.13 17.54 8.63
N LEU A 116 -0.26 18.02 7.40
CA LEU A 116 0.33 19.27 6.95
C LEU A 116 -0.77 20.19 6.43
N GLY A 117 -0.71 21.48 6.76
CA GLY A 117 -1.67 22.47 6.28
C GLY A 117 -1.00 23.60 5.51
N PHE A 118 -1.74 24.22 4.61
CA PHE A 118 -1.35 25.41 3.87
C PHE A 118 -2.59 26.28 3.63
N ALA A 119 -2.43 27.60 3.72
CA ALA A 119 -3.48 28.56 3.38
C ALA A 119 -3.01 29.42 2.19
N ASN A 120 -3.74 29.38 1.09
CA ASN A 120 -3.53 30.25 -0.07
C ASN A 120 -4.51 31.45 0.00
N SER A 121 -4.66 32.24 -1.06
CA SER A 121 -5.52 33.43 -1.01
C SER A 121 -7.01 33.11 -0.88
N ALA A 122 -7.47 31.96 -1.37
CA ALA A 122 -8.88 31.61 -1.46
C ALA A 122 -9.33 30.48 -0.51
N ASN A 123 -8.42 29.58 -0.14
CA ASN A 123 -8.71 28.31 0.53
C ASN A 123 -7.64 27.95 1.56
N VAL A 124 -7.99 27.02 2.45
CA VAL A 124 -7.07 26.32 3.35
C VAL A 124 -7.14 24.83 3.04
N ALA A 125 -6.00 24.20 2.81
CA ALA A 125 -5.92 22.76 2.57
C ALA A 125 -5.11 22.05 3.64
N TYR A 126 -5.46 20.80 3.89
CA TYR A 126 -4.77 19.89 4.79
C TYR A 126 -4.51 18.56 4.06
N ILE A 127 -3.27 18.08 4.14
CA ILE A 127 -2.84 16.78 3.63
C ILE A 127 -2.59 15.86 4.82
N PHE A 128 -3.33 14.77 4.89
CA PHE A 128 -3.29 13.79 5.98
C PHE A 128 -2.57 12.52 5.52
N VAL A 129 -1.39 12.27 6.06
CA VAL A 129 -0.60 11.08 5.74
C VAL A 129 -0.88 9.98 6.76
N ARG A 130 -1.40 8.84 6.29
CA ARG A 130 -1.65 7.63 7.09
C ARG A 130 -0.86 6.44 6.54
N LYS A 131 -0.82 5.33 7.29
CA LYS A 131 -0.04 4.13 6.91
C LYS A 131 -0.38 3.60 5.51
N ASN A 132 -1.63 3.70 5.07
CA ASN A 132 -2.13 3.07 3.85
C ASN A 132 -2.62 4.05 2.79
N GLY A 133 -2.38 5.35 2.94
CA GLY A 133 -3.01 6.36 2.10
C GLY A 133 -2.64 7.79 2.47
N VAL A 134 -3.10 8.70 1.62
CA VAL A 134 -3.01 10.14 1.83
C VAL A 134 -4.40 10.70 1.58
N ASP A 135 -4.91 11.50 2.51
CA ASP A 135 -6.21 12.14 2.35
C ASP A 135 -6.01 13.66 2.19
N ILE A 136 -6.89 14.33 1.45
CA ILE A 136 -6.86 15.79 1.27
C ILE A 136 -8.18 16.38 1.76
N GLN A 137 -8.11 17.43 2.57
CA GLN A 137 -9.23 18.29 2.89
C GLN A 137 -8.95 19.71 2.38
N MET A 138 -9.94 20.36 1.77
CA MET A 138 -9.86 21.76 1.35
C MET A 138 -11.12 22.50 1.80
N LEU A 139 -10.93 23.68 2.38
CA LEU A 139 -11.97 24.50 2.96
C LEU A 139 -11.86 25.91 2.36
N PRO A 140 -12.99 26.60 2.10
CA PRO A 140 -12.96 28.03 1.81
C PRO A 140 -12.26 28.77 2.93
N ARG A 141 -11.39 29.73 2.57
CA ARG A 141 -10.69 30.53 3.57
C ARG A 141 -11.64 31.57 4.14
N THR A 142 -11.74 31.64 5.45
CA THR A 142 -12.35 32.77 6.16
C THR A 142 -11.27 33.80 6.52
N ASP A 143 -11.65 35.07 6.64
CA ASP A 143 -10.69 36.17 6.76
C ASP A 143 -9.67 35.95 7.88
N ASN A 144 -8.39 36.21 7.55
CA ASN A 144 -7.22 36.04 8.41
C ASN A 144 -6.95 34.63 8.96
N GLN A 145 -7.52 33.57 8.38
CA GLN A 145 -7.15 32.21 8.76
C GLN A 145 -5.69 31.91 8.37
N ILE A 146 -4.86 31.63 9.37
CA ILE A 146 -3.45 31.25 9.21
C ILE A 146 -3.29 29.85 9.82
N VAL A 147 -2.64 28.95 9.09
CA VAL A 147 -2.29 27.63 9.64
C VAL A 147 -1.12 27.80 10.60
N LYS A 148 -1.37 27.56 11.89
CA LYS A 148 -0.34 27.67 12.93
C LYS A 148 0.45 26.36 13.03
N PRO A 149 1.79 26.39 13.01
CA PRO A 149 2.60 25.20 13.20
C PRO A 149 2.25 24.49 14.52
N TYR A 150 2.06 23.18 14.44
CA TYR A 150 1.74 22.29 15.56
C TYR A 150 0.43 22.61 16.30
N SER A 151 -0.44 23.44 15.72
CA SER A 151 -1.81 23.61 16.24
C SER A 151 -2.62 22.33 16.06
N MET A 152 -3.67 22.17 16.86
CA MET A 152 -4.59 21.04 16.71
C MET A 152 -5.51 21.28 15.51
N HIS A 153 -5.61 20.29 14.61
CA HIS A 153 -6.68 20.23 13.62
C HIS A 153 -7.95 19.70 14.28
N GLU A 154 -9.01 20.52 14.27
CA GLU A 154 -10.30 20.22 14.92
C GLU A 154 -11.48 20.22 13.94
N ILE A 155 -11.22 20.50 12.66
CA ILE A 155 -12.25 20.68 11.64
C ILE A 155 -12.85 19.32 11.28
N SER A 156 -14.19 19.25 11.15
CA SER A 156 -14.86 18.02 10.75
C SER A 156 -14.52 17.64 9.32
N PHE A 157 -14.48 16.35 9.01
CA PHE A 157 -14.26 15.88 7.62
C PHE A 157 -15.48 16.05 6.72
N ASN A 158 -16.64 16.36 7.31
CA ASN A 158 -17.84 16.71 6.56
C ASN A 158 -17.83 18.19 6.12
N GLU A 159 -16.86 18.97 6.61
CA GLU A 159 -16.68 20.37 6.20
C GLU A 159 -15.71 20.46 5.03
N GLY A 160 -16.08 21.29 4.05
CA GLY A 160 -15.28 21.50 2.84
C GLY A 160 -15.30 20.30 1.90
N LYS A 161 -14.29 20.24 1.02
CA LYS A 161 -14.07 19.14 0.09
C LYS A 161 -13.07 18.17 0.72
N MET A 162 -13.42 16.89 0.74
CA MET A 162 -12.60 15.84 1.34
C MET A 162 -12.48 14.68 0.35
N VAL A 163 -11.27 14.17 0.18
CA VAL A 163 -11.00 12.96 -0.61
C VAL A 163 -10.06 12.04 0.16
N GLN A 164 -10.33 10.75 0.12
CA GLN A 164 -9.46 9.72 0.67
C GLN A 164 -8.79 8.97 -0.47
N HIS A 165 -7.45 8.97 -0.50
CA HIS A 165 -6.69 8.15 -1.43
C HIS A 165 -6.02 7.01 -0.68
N PHE A 166 -6.00 5.84 -1.30
CA PHE A 166 -5.25 4.69 -0.83
C PHE A 166 -4.02 4.49 -1.69
N LEU A 167 -2.94 4.00 -1.08
CA LEU A 167 -1.72 3.70 -1.82
C LEU A 167 -1.94 2.51 -2.76
N ALA A 168 -2.50 1.40 -2.26
CA ALA A 168 -2.63 0.18 -3.07
C ALA A 168 -3.53 0.39 -4.30
N HIS A 169 -3.18 -0.26 -5.41
CA HIS A 169 -3.88 -0.24 -6.70
C HIS A 169 -4.04 1.13 -7.34
N THR A 170 -3.14 2.06 -7.03
CA THR A 170 -3.01 3.29 -7.80
C THR A 170 -2.35 2.99 -9.16
N THR A 171 -2.66 3.79 -10.18
CA THR A 171 -2.09 3.64 -11.53
C THR A 171 -0.83 4.48 -11.73
N PHE A 172 -0.53 5.37 -10.80
CA PHE A 172 0.62 6.27 -10.80
C PHE A 172 1.12 6.48 -9.37
N ASN A 173 2.30 7.08 -9.21
CA ASN A 173 2.84 7.43 -7.90
C ASN A 173 1.98 8.50 -7.22
N LEU A 174 1.17 8.08 -6.25
CA LEU A 174 0.24 8.94 -5.53
C LEU A 174 0.96 10.10 -4.87
N PHE A 175 2.14 9.91 -4.28
CA PHE A 175 2.87 10.99 -3.61
C PHE A 175 3.24 12.11 -4.58
N GLU A 176 3.68 11.78 -5.79
CA GLU A 176 3.92 12.76 -6.85
C GLU A 176 2.63 13.46 -7.30
N GLY A 177 1.52 12.72 -7.38
CA GLY A 177 0.20 13.31 -7.66
C GLY A 177 -0.24 14.32 -6.61
N ILE A 178 -0.05 14.02 -5.32
CA ILE A 178 -0.38 14.95 -4.24
C ILE A 178 0.62 16.13 -4.19
N LEU A 179 1.89 15.94 -4.59
CA LEU A 179 2.80 17.07 -4.77
C LEU A 179 2.38 17.99 -5.92
N ARG A 180 1.84 17.43 -7.01
CA ARG A 180 1.22 18.24 -8.08
C ARG A 180 0.03 19.05 -7.54
N PHE A 181 -0.85 18.42 -6.76
CA PHE A 181 -1.91 19.15 -6.05
C PHE A 181 -1.35 20.30 -5.20
N SER A 182 -0.31 20.02 -4.40
CA SER A 182 0.33 21.04 -3.56
C SER A 182 0.78 22.26 -4.37
N LYS A 183 1.45 22.04 -5.50
CA LYS A 183 1.92 23.13 -6.38
C LYS A 183 0.75 23.93 -6.95
N SER A 184 -0.23 23.24 -7.55
CA SER A 184 -1.44 23.88 -8.09
C SER A 184 -2.23 24.65 -7.03
N PHE A 185 -2.28 24.13 -5.79
CA PHE A 185 -2.93 24.79 -4.67
C PHE A 185 -2.19 26.06 -4.25
N ILE A 186 -0.86 26.02 -4.12
CA ILE A 186 -0.04 27.19 -3.79
C ILE A 186 -0.22 28.30 -4.85
N GLU A 187 -0.30 27.91 -6.12
CA GLU A 187 -0.47 28.81 -7.27
C GLU A 187 -1.91 29.32 -7.44
N ASN A 188 -2.86 28.88 -6.61
CA ASN A 188 -4.29 29.20 -6.72
C ASN A 188 -4.89 28.85 -8.09
N GLU A 189 -4.51 27.70 -8.67
CA GLU A 189 -5.13 27.22 -9.90
C GLU A 189 -6.65 27.01 -9.70
N ALA A 190 -7.44 27.25 -10.76
CA ALA A 190 -8.90 27.13 -10.70
C ALA A 190 -9.38 25.66 -10.69
N ASP A 191 -8.70 24.78 -11.43
CA ASP A 191 -9.11 23.38 -11.60
C ASP A 191 -8.46 22.46 -10.55
N LEU A 192 -8.85 22.64 -9.28
CA LEU A 192 -8.39 21.76 -8.20
C LEU A 192 -9.25 20.50 -8.05
N GLU A 193 -10.44 20.46 -8.66
CA GLU A 193 -11.40 19.35 -8.54
C GLU A 193 -10.83 18.02 -9.04
N ARG A 194 -9.95 18.05 -10.05
CA ARG A 194 -9.28 16.86 -10.58
C ARG A 194 -8.53 16.05 -9.51
N TYR A 195 -8.11 16.68 -8.41
CA TYR A 195 -7.43 16.01 -7.30
C TYR A 195 -8.38 15.37 -6.28
N PHE A 196 -9.68 15.68 -6.34
CA PHE A 196 -10.71 15.15 -5.43
C PHE A 196 -11.39 13.88 -5.96
N ILE A 197 -10.76 13.20 -6.92
CA ILE A 197 -11.18 11.87 -7.40
C ILE A 197 -10.40 10.81 -6.61
N PRO A 198 -11.06 9.95 -5.82
CA PRO A 198 -10.40 8.91 -5.04
C PRO A 198 -9.47 8.05 -5.90
N GLN A 199 -8.29 7.72 -5.35
CA GLN A 199 -7.29 6.91 -6.03
C GLN A 199 -6.96 5.68 -5.19
N GLY A 200 -6.71 4.55 -5.85
CA GLY A 200 -6.37 3.29 -5.18
C GLY A 200 -7.53 2.64 -4.43
N ARG A 201 -7.21 1.61 -3.63
CA ARG A 201 -8.16 0.80 -2.86
C ARG A 201 -7.62 0.44 -1.49
N SER A 202 -8.52 0.22 -0.53
CA SER A 202 -8.16 -0.23 0.83
C SER A 202 -7.62 -1.66 0.87
N ASP A 203 -8.22 -2.55 0.07
CA ASP A 203 -7.77 -3.93 -0.07
C ASP A 203 -6.50 -3.99 -0.93
N LYS A 204 -5.41 -4.45 -0.32
CA LYS A 204 -4.09 -4.53 -0.95
C LYS A 204 -3.90 -5.76 -1.83
N ARG A 205 -4.79 -6.76 -1.73
CA ARG A 205 -4.66 -8.03 -2.47
C ARG A 205 -4.87 -7.80 -3.96
N THR A 206 -4.10 -8.50 -4.79
CA THR A 206 -4.36 -8.59 -6.23
C THR A 206 -5.57 -9.50 -6.49
N GLU A 207 -6.13 -9.46 -7.70
CA GLU A 207 -7.28 -10.30 -8.05
C GLU A 207 -6.95 -11.80 -7.94
N GLU A 208 -5.71 -12.20 -8.24
CA GLU A 208 -5.27 -13.59 -8.07
C GLU A 208 -5.28 -14.00 -6.60
N LEU A 209 -4.80 -13.14 -5.70
CA LEU A 209 -4.83 -13.40 -4.25
C LEU A 209 -6.25 -13.38 -3.68
N LYS A 210 -7.15 -12.56 -4.23
CA LYS A 210 -8.57 -12.59 -3.88
C LYS A 210 -9.22 -13.89 -4.34
N GLN A 211 -8.86 -14.36 -5.54
CA GLN A 211 -9.37 -15.62 -6.07
C GLN A 211 -8.89 -16.80 -5.23
N GLN A 212 -7.61 -16.88 -4.91
CA GLN A 212 -7.07 -17.90 -4.00
C GLN A 212 -7.72 -17.84 -2.61
N ALA A 213 -8.01 -16.64 -2.09
CA ALA A 213 -8.71 -16.50 -0.82
C ALA A 213 -10.16 -17.01 -0.90
N ARG A 214 -10.86 -16.72 -2.01
CA ARG A 214 -12.21 -17.25 -2.28
C ARG A 214 -12.20 -18.76 -2.42
N GLU A 215 -11.23 -19.32 -3.13
CA GLU A 215 -11.05 -20.77 -3.27
C GLU A 215 -10.76 -21.44 -1.93
N ARG A 216 -9.88 -20.85 -1.10
CA ARG A 216 -9.64 -21.36 0.26
C ARG A 216 -10.88 -21.31 1.13
N GLN A 217 -11.66 -20.23 1.04
CA GLN A 217 -12.91 -20.09 1.78
C GLN A 217 -13.97 -21.08 1.28
N ALA A 218 -14.08 -21.30 -0.03
CA ALA A 218 -14.97 -22.28 -0.62
C ALA A 218 -14.54 -23.73 -0.32
N SER A 219 -13.23 -23.98 -0.15
CA SER A 219 -12.71 -25.29 0.27
C SER A 219 -12.81 -25.55 1.77
N ARG A 220 -13.06 -24.50 2.57
CA ARG A 220 -13.31 -24.63 4.02
C ARG A 220 -14.77 -25.01 4.20
N ASN A 221 -15.05 -26.30 4.14
CA ASN A 221 -16.39 -26.81 4.39
C ASN A 221 -16.62 -26.75 5.90
N GLU A 222 -17.18 -25.65 6.41
CA GLU A 222 -17.44 -25.45 7.86
C GLU A 222 -18.24 -26.61 8.48
N MET A 223 -19.06 -27.28 7.67
CA MET A 223 -19.82 -28.46 8.05
C MET A 223 -18.94 -29.71 8.25
N LEU A 224 -17.83 -29.85 7.52
CA LEU A 224 -16.87 -30.94 7.73
C LEU A 224 -16.10 -30.74 9.05
N ASP A 225 -15.73 -29.50 9.39
CA ASP A 225 -15.08 -29.21 10.67
C ASP A 225 -16.02 -29.53 11.86
N ILE A 226 -17.33 -29.28 11.72
CA ILE A 226 -18.34 -29.67 12.72
C ILE A 226 -18.51 -31.20 12.75
N TYR A 227 -18.55 -31.85 11.59
CA TYR A 227 -18.61 -33.32 11.51
C TYR A 227 -17.40 -33.97 12.17
N ASP A 228 -16.19 -33.48 11.91
CA ASP A 228 -14.95 -34.00 12.51
C ASP A 228 -14.91 -33.76 14.03
N ALA A 229 -15.52 -32.68 14.51
CA ALA A 229 -15.62 -32.40 15.95
C ALA A 229 -16.67 -33.26 16.67
N CYS A 230 -17.73 -33.69 15.96
CA CYS A 230 -18.85 -34.42 16.54
C CYS A 230 -18.85 -35.92 16.23
N SER A 231 -18.11 -36.37 15.21
CA SER A 231 -18.03 -37.77 14.81
C SER A 231 -17.01 -38.54 15.65
N ASP A 232 -17.27 -39.84 15.81
CA ASP A 232 -16.39 -40.78 16.49
C ASP A 232 -15.26 -41.31 15.58
N GLY A 233 -15.11 -40.74 14.38
CA GLY A 233 -14.11 -41.13 13.39
C GLY A 233 -14.44 -42.41 12.60
N ASN A 234 -15.61 -43.02 12.80
CA ASN A 234 -15.99 -44.26 12.09
C ASN A 234 -16.58 -44.01 10.69
N GLY A 235 -16.60 -42.75 10.22
CA GLY A 235 -17.13 -42.35 8.91
C GLY A 235 -18.67 -42.36 8.83
N GLY A 236 -19.36 -42.69 9.94
CA GLY A 236 -20.81 -42.64 10.06
C GLY A 236 -21.33 -41.25 10.44
N PRO A 237 -22.64 -40.98 10.30
CA PRO A 237 -23.26 -39.70 10.66
C PRO A 237 -23.11 -39.39 12.15
N ALA A 238 -22.79 -38.15 12.50
CA ALA A 238 -22.69 -37.68 13.87
C ALA A 238 -24.00 -37.02 14.34
N TYR A 239 -24.44 -37.31 15.57
CA TYR A 239 -25.67 -36.75 16.11
C TYR A 239 -25.42 -35.36 16.71
N LEU A 240 -26.26 -34.38 16.34
CA LEU A 240 -26.14 -32.99 16.80
C LEU A 240 -27.22 -32.59 17.85
N GLY A 241 -28.27 -33.40 18.02
CA GLY A 241 -29.38 -33.13 18.94
C GLY A 241 -30.74 -32.97 18.23
N ASP A 242 -31.85 -33.16 18.95
CA ASP A 242 -33.24 -33.02 18.45
C ASP A 242 -33.55 -33.72 17.11
N GLY A 243 -33.03 -34.93 16.89
CA GLY A 243 -33.26 -35.70 15.65
C GLY A 243 -32.37 -35.29 14.47
N MET A 244 -31.50 -34.31 14.66
CA MET A 244 -30.57 -33.82 13.63
C MET A 244 -29.25 -34.58 13.64
N TRP A 245 -28.80 -34.95 12.45
CA TRP A 245 -27.55 -35.66 12.16
C TRP A 245 -26.75 -34.91 11.11
N ILE A 246 -25.43 -34.99 11.20
CA ILE A 246 -24.49 -34.47 10.19
C ILE A 246 -23.66 -35.61 9.60
N SER A 247 -23.57 -35.68 8.28
CA SER A 247 -22.82 -36.72 7.55
C SER A 247 -21.40 -36.28 7.20
N SER A 248 -20.56 -37.25 6.83
CA SER A 248 -19.14 -37.07 6.51
C SER A 248 -18.86 -36.26 5.23
N ASP A 249 -19.91 -35.90 4.49
CA ASP A 249 -19.87 -34.95 3.37
C ASP A 249 -20.33 -33.53 3.77
N GLY A 250 -20.69 -33.32 5.05
CA GLY A 250 -21.20 -32.06 5.59
C GLY A 250 -22.71 -31.85 5.40
N GLY A 251 -23.45 -32.88 4.96
CA GLY A 251 -24.92 -32.85 4.85
C GLY A 251 -25.63 -32.85 6.22
N LEU A 252 -26.71 -32.07 6.36
CA LEU A 252 -27.59 -32.11 7.53
C LEU A 252 -28.84 -32.91 7.21
N HIS A 253 -29.18 -33.83 8.10
CA HIS A 253 -30.34 -34.70 7.97
C HIS A 253 -31.16 -34.70 9.26
N ASP A 254 -32.46 -34.47 9.13
CA ASP A 254 -33.42 -34.78 10.18
C ASP A 254 -33.92 -36.21 9.95
N TRP A 255 -33.47 -37.12 10.81
CA TRP A 255 -33.91 -38.52 10.77
C TRP A 255 -34.93 -38.85 11.85
N GLY A 256 -35.40 -37.83 12.59
CA GLY A 256 -36.32 -38.01 13.69
C GLY A 256 -35.76 -38.92 14.80
N ARG A 257 -36.63 -39.23 15.76
CA ARG A 257 -36.35 -40.24 16.81
C ARG A 257 -36.70 -41.64 16.34
#